data_AF-F9EMX0-F1
#
_entry.id   AF-F9EMX0-F1
#
_cell.length_a   1.000
_cell.length_b   1.000
_cell.length_c   1.000
_cell.angle_alpha   90.00
_cell.angle_beta   90.00
_cell.angle_gamma   90.00
#
_symmetry.space_group_name_H-M   'P 1'
#
loop_
_entity.id
_entity.type
_entity.pdbx_description
1 polymer ?
#
loop_
_entity_poly.entity_id
_entity_poly.type
_entity_poly.pdbx_seq_one_letter_code
_entity_poly.pdbx_strand_id
1 'polypeptide(L)'
;MDEKLVCLQLGALLHDIGKIVRRAGLDNKEHSEAGSNYLRDNNLLADSYKEIYDIIDYHHAKYLKNAKLKEDSLAYIVYEADNIASGVDRVKYENEK
;
A
#
# COMPACT_ATOMS: atom_id res chain seq x y z
N MET A 1 7.24 -15.95 14.20
CA MET A 1 7.68 -14.82 13.34
C MET A 1 7.22 -13.55 14.03
N ASP A 2 8.03 -12.49 14.02
CA ASP A 2 7.65 -11.21 14.63
C ASP A 2 6.35 -10.68 13.98
N GLU A 3 5.35 -10.30 14.78
CA GLU A 3 4.07 -9.80 14.29
C GLU A 3 4.23 -8.56 13.41
N LYS A 4 5.17 -7.65 13.75
CA LYS A 4 5.47 -6.48 12.89
C LYS A 4 6.00 -6.92 11.53
N LEU A 5 6.81 -7.99 11.49
CA LEU A 5 7.33 -8.52 10.22
C LEU A 5 6.23 -9.17 9.38
N VAL A 6 5.26 -9.85 10.02
CA VAL A 6 4.06 -10.36 9.32
C VAL A 6 3.23 -9.21 8.74
N CYS A 7 2.96 -8.16 9.53
CA CYS A 7 2.25 -6.97 9.06
C CYS A 7 2.96 -6.30 7.89
N LEU A 8 4.29 -6.17 7.95
CA LEU A 8 5.08 -5.58 6.87
C LEU A 8 4.96 -6.40 5.58
N GLN A 9 5.11 -7.72 5.65
CA GLN A 9 5.01 -8.59 4.47
C GLN A 9 3.62 -8.57 3.84
N LEU A 10 2.57 -8.72 4.66
CA LEU A 10 1.20 -8.71 4.17
C LEU A 10 0.81 -7.34 3.64
N GLY A 11 1.18 -6.26 4.33
CA GLY A 11 0.92 -4.90 3.89
C GLY A 11 1.64 -4.56 2.59
N ALA A 12 2.91 -4.95 2.44
CA ALA A 12 3.64 -4.79 1.19
C ALA A 12 3.02 -5.59 0.04
N LEU A 13 2.47 -6.78 0.29
CA LEU A 13 1.77 -7.55 -0.74
C LEU A 13 0.41 -6.93 -1.12
N LEU A 14 -0.29 -6.35 -0.14
CA LEU A 14 -1.67 -5.88 -0.30
C LEU A 14 -1.80 -4.39 -0.63
N HIS A 15 -0.74 -3.59 -0.56
CA HIS A 15 -0.80 -2.12 -0.70
C HIS A 15 -1.64 -1.67 -1.91
N ASP A 16 -1.52 -2.38 -3.04
CA ASP A 16 -2.14 -2.06 -4.31
C ASP A 16 -3.41 -2.86 -4.64
N ILE A 17 -3.94 -3.64 -3.69
CA ILE A 17 -5.06 -4.58 -3.92
C ILE A 17 -6.30 -3.90 -4.53
N GLY A 18 -6.53 -2.63 -4.19
CA GLY A 18 -7.67 -1.88 -4.74
C GLY A 18 -7.58 -1.61 -6.25
N LYS A 19 -6.43 -1.80 -6.90
CA LYS A 19 -6.35 -1.83 -8.37
C LYS A 19 -7.20 -2.97 -8.94
N ILE A 20 -7.20 -4.14 -8.29
CA ILE A 20 -8.03 -5.30 -8.71
C ILE A 20 -9.50 -5.04 -8.39
N VAL A 21 -9.80 -4.50 -7.21
CA VAL A 21 -11.17 -4.11 -6.80
C VAL A 21 -11.81 -3.16 -7.82
N ARG A 22 -11.06 -2.13 -8.26
CA ARG A 22 -11.52 -1.18 -9.28
C ARG A 22 -11.72 -1.84 -10.64
N ARG A 23 -10.80 -2.72 -11.06
CA ARG A 23 -10.90 -3.45 -12.34
C ARG A 23 -12.10 -4.40 -12.37
N ALA A 24 -12.50 -4.94 -11.22
CA ALA A 24 -13.71 -5.75 -11.07
C ALA A 24 -15.00 -4.92 -11.05
N GLY A 25 -14.91 -3.57 -11.01
CA GLY A 25 -16.08 -2.68 -10.96
C GLY A 25 -16.79 -2.64 -9.61
N LEU A 26 -16.13 -3.09 -8.54
CA LEU A 26 -16.72 -3.15 -7.19
C LEU A 26 -16.63 -1.82 -6.43
N ASP A 27 -15.65 -0.98 -6.76
CA ASP A 27 -15.48 0.35 -6.20
C ASP A 27 -14.88 1.29 -7.27
N ASN A 28 -15.32 2.54 -7.30
CA ASN A 28 -14.86 3.58 -8.23
C ASN A 28 -13.96 4.64 -7.57
N LYS A 29 -13.74 4.55 -6.25
CA LYS A 29 -12.83 5.40 -5.49
C LYS A 29 -11.37 5.18 -5.92
N GLU A 30 -10.48 5.99 -5.35
CA GLU A 30 -9.04 5.78 -5.53
C GLU A 30 -8.61 4.41 -5.02
N HIS A 31 -7.58 3.82 -5.65
CA HIS A 31 -7.26 2.41 -5.41
C HIS A 31 -6.85 2.11 -3.97
N SER A 32 -6.15 3.02 -3.29
CA SER A 32 -5.86 2.89 -1.86
C SER A 32 -7.15 2.74 -1.05
N GLU A 33 -8.08 3.69 -1.20
CA GLU A 33 -9.36 3.68 -0.47
C GLU A 33 -10.23 2.49 -0.85
N ALA A 34 -10.32 2.16 -2.14
CA ALA A 34 -11.07 1.00 -2.63
C ALA A 34 -10.54 -0.32 -2.05
N GLY A 35 -9.22 -0.50 -1.99
CA GLY A 35 -8.60 -1.69 -1.39
C GLY A 35 -8.88 -1.77 0.11
N SER A 36 -8.74 -0.63 0.79
CA SER A 36 -8.99 -0.50 2.23
C SER A 36 -10.44 -0.83 2.60
N ASN A 37 -11.42 -0.26 1.89
CA ASN A 37 -12.84 -0.52 2.11
C ASN A 37 -13.15 -1.99 1.84
N TYR A 38 -12.68 -2.53 0.72
CA TYR A 38 -12.91 -3.93 0.36
C TYR A 38 -12.44 -4.90 1.46
N LEU A 39 -11.26 -4.69 2.03
CA LEU A 39 -10.75 -5.54 3.12
C LEU A 39 -11.57 -5.39 4.41
N ARG A 40 -11.99 -4.18 4.77
CA ARG A 40 -12.82 -3.92 5.97
C ARG A 40 -14.22 -4.51 5.83
N ASP A 41 -14.90 -4.21 4.72
CA ASP A 41 -16.29 -4.60 4.46
C ASP A 41 -16.46 -6.12 4.41
N ASN A 42 -15.40 -6.83 3.99
CA ASN A 42 -15.39 -8.30 3.92
C ASN A 42 -14.68 -8.95 5.12
N ASN A 43 -14.24 -8.17 6.12
CA ASN A 43 -13.55 -8.64 7.32
C ASN A 43 -12.38 -9.61 7.01
N LEU A 44 -11.54 -9.24 6.03
CA LEU A 44 -10.50 -10.12 5.46
C LEU A 44 -9.18 -10.09 6.24
N LEU A 45 -9.03 -9.21 7.22
CA LEU A 45 -7.86 -9.12 8.09
C LEU A 45 -8.26 -9.35 9.54
N ALA A 46 -7.46 -10.15 10.25
CA ALA A 46 -7.58 -10.29 11.69
C ALA A 46 -7.30 -8.95 12.41
N ASP A 47 -7.88 -8.76 13.60
CA ASP A 47 -7.70 -7.54 14.39
C ASP A 47 -6.24 -7.20 14.69
N SER A 48 -5.39 -8.23 14.84
CA SER A 48 -3.94 -8.10 15.04
C SER A 48 -3.21 -7.45 13.85
N TYR A 49 -3.85 -7.37 12.69
CA TYR A 49 -3.24 -6.87 11.45
C TYR A 49 -3.84 -5.54 10.97
N LYS A 50 -4.49 -4.79 11.87
CA LYS A 50 -5.09 -3.48 11.53
C LYS A 50 -4.10 -2.45 11.01
N GLU A 51 -2.82 -2.52 11.36
CA GLU A 51 -1.79 -1.61 10.85
C GLU A 51 -1.59 -1.73 9.33
N ILE A 52 -1.99 -2.86 8.71
CA ILE A 52 -1.99 -3.02 7.25
C ILE A 52 -2.88 -1.97 6.57
N TYR A 53 -3.92 -1.50 7.25
CA TYR A 53 -4.76 -0.44 6.70
C TYR A 53 -4.01 0.88 6.53
N ASP A 54 -3.15 1.25 7.49
CA ASP A 54 -2.31 2.45 7.36
C ASP A 54 -1.35 2.32 6.16
N ILE A 55 -0.81 1.11 5.92
CA ILE A 55 0.00 0.83 4.74
C ILE A 55 -0.81 1.07 3.46
N ILE A 56 -2.00 0.47 3.35
CA ILE A 56 -2.83 0.58 2.15
C ILE A 56 -3.27 2.04 1.92
N ASP A 57 -3.71 2.72 2.97
CA ASP A 57 -4.25 4.08 2.90
C ASP A 57 -3.16 5.13 2.59
N TYR A 58 -1.92 4.90 3.02
CA TYR A 58 -0.85 5.90 2.99
C TYR A 58 0.41 5.54 2.20
N HIS A 59 0.48 4.40 1.50
CA HIS A 59 1.68 4.05 0.71
C HIS A 59 1.97 4.97 -0.49
N HIS A 60 1.11 5.94 -0.82
CA HIS A 60 1.40 6.98 -1.84
C HIS A 60 1.83 8.30 -1.20
N ALA A 61 2.84 8.95 -1.79
CA ALA A 61 3.35 10.26 -1.35
C ALA A 61 2.25 11.31 -1.12
N LYS A 62 1.21 11.32 -1.97
CA LYS A 62 0.07 12.24 -1.87
C LYS A 62 -0.66 12.14 -0.52
N TYR A 63 -0.82 10.92 -0.01
CA TYR A 63 -1.52 10.66 1.25
C TYR A 63 -0.56 10.71 2.43
N LEU A 64 0.64 10.14 2.27
CA LEU A 64 1.66 10.07 3.32
C LEU A 64 2.08 11.45 3.83
N LYS A 65 2.22 12.43 2.94
CA LYS A 65 2.71 13.79 3.26
C LYS A 65 1.90 14.49 4.37
N ASN A 66 0.61 14.23 4.46
CA ASN A 66 -0.30 14.86 5.42
C ASN A 66 -0.84 13.87 6.45
N ALA A 67 -0.33 12.63 6.46
CA ALA A 67 -0.82 11.59 7.34
C ALA A 67 -0.36 11.84 8.79
N LYS A 68 -1.24 11.57 9.75
CA LYS A 68 -0.94 11.63 11.18
C LYS A 68 -0.55 10.26 11.70
N LEU A 69 0.47 9.67 11.08
CA LEU A 69 1.00 8.35 11.46
C LEU A 69 2.03 8.47 12.57
N LYS A 70 2.26 7.37 13.28
CA LYS A 70 3.40 7.26 14.20
C LYS A 70 4.70 7.22 13.38
N GLU A 71 5.78 7.72 13.97
CA GLU A 71 7.11 7.73 13.35
C GLU A 71 7.61 6.33 12.98
N ASP A 72 7.14 5.30 13.68
CA ASP A 72 7.50 3.89 13.46
C ASP A 72 6.49 3.12 12.59
N SER A 73 5.60 3.83 11.88
CA SER A 73 4.61 3.22 10.98
C SER A 73 5.27 2.48 9.82
N LEU A 74 4.79 1.28 9.54
CA LEU A 74 5.25 0.45 8.44
C LEU A 74 4.94 1.06 7.05
N ALA A 75 4.00 2.02 6.96
CA ALA A 75 3.64 2.68 5.71
C ALA A 75 4.83 3.41 5.06
N TYR A 76 5.75 3.97 5.87
CA TYR A 76 6.96 4.62 5.35
C TYR A 76 7.88 3.62 4.64
N ILE A 77 8.05 2.42 5.19
CA ILE A 77 8.89 1.37 4.58
C ILE A 77 8.26 0.91 3.27
N VAL A 78 6.95 0.68 3.25
CA VAL A 78 6.26 0.19 2.05
C VAL A 78 6.23 1.25 0.95
N TYR A 79 6.07 2.53 1.29
CA TYR A 79 6.20 3.64 0.33
C TYR A 79 7.56 3.64 -0.38
N GLU A 80 8.66 3.53 0.38
CA GLU A 80 10.00 3.47 -0.22
C GLU A 80 10.20 2.18 -1.04
N ALA A 81 9.70 1.05 -0.56
CA ALA A 81 9.77 -0.22 -1.28
C ALA A 81 9.01 -0.17 -2.62
N ASP A 82 7.83 0.44 -2.65
CA ASP A 82 7.03 0.65 -3.88
C ASP A 82 7.76 1.59 -4.86
N ASN A 83 8.38 2.67 -4.38
CA ASN A 83 9.20 3.54 -5.22
C ASN A 83 10.42 2.82 -5.80
N ILE A 84 11.09 1.95 -5.04
CA ILE A 84 12.21 1.14 -5.52
C ILE A 84 11.72 0.12 -6.56
N ALA A 85 10.61 -0.57 -6.29
CA ALA A 85 10.01 -1.54 -7.20
C ALA A 85 9.55 -0.89 -8.51
N SER A 86 8.96 0.30 -8.45
CA SER A 86 8.56 1.10 -9.62
C SER A 86 9.74 1.81 -10.31
N GLY A 87 10.87 1.96 -9.61
CA GLY A 87 12.09 2.63 -10.09
C GLY A 87 12.84 1.87 -11.17
N VAL A 88 12.65 0.54 -11.27
CA VAL A 88 13.16 -0.27 -12.39
C VAL A 88 12.59 0.21 -13.73
N ASP A 89 11.38 0.78 -13.76
CA ASP A 89 10.76 1.33 -14.98
C ASP A 89 11.18 2.77 -15.31
N ARG A 90 11.86 3.49 -14.40
CA ARG A 90 12.23 4.91 -14.59
C ARG A 90 13.67 5.11 -15.05
N VAL A 91 14.44 4.02 -15.23
CA VAL A 91 15.70 4.08 -15.96
C VAL A 91 15.37 4.38 -17.43
N LYS A 92 15.32 5.67 -17.77
CA LYS A 92 15.57 6.06 -19.15
C LYS A 92 16.99 5.64 -19.45
N TYR A 93 17.16 4.53 -20.16
CA TYR A 93 18.40 4.33 -20.90
C TYR A 93 18.50 5.54 -21.84
N GLU A 94 19.41 6.46 -21.54
CA GLU A 94 19.88 7.45 -22.50
C GLU A 94 20.56 6.67 -23.63
N ASN A 95 19.77 6.08 -24.51
CA ASN A 95 20.26 5.57 -25.78
C ASN A 95 20.57 6.79 -26.64
N GLU A 96 21.83 7.23 -26.49
CA GLU A 96 22.75 7.67 -27.52
C GLU A 96 22.09 8.18 -28.82
N LYS A 97 22.14 9.51 -29.01
CA LYS A 97 22.54 10.13 -30.27
C LYS A 97 23.22 11.47 -30.02
#